data_AF-A0AAW2D8Y5-F1
#
_entry.id   AF-A0AAW2D8Y5-F1
#
_cell.length_a   1.000
_cell.length_b   1.000
_cell.length_c   1.000
_cell.angle_alpha   90.00
_cell.angle_beta   90.00
_cell.angle_gamma   90.00
#
_symmetry.space_group_name_H-M   'P 1'
#
loop_
_entity.id
_entity.type
_entity.pdbx_description
1 polymer ?
#
loop_
_entity_poly.entity_id
_entity_poly.type
_entity_poly.pdbx_seq_one_letter_code
_entity_poly.pdbx_strand_id
1 'polypeptide(L)'
;MNGPGLKTLPKIAQAILKRIRGVSDKEIDAEFKDLVAASEASKAVEHPWRNIRNRKSTGQVIDLPKWYAGLVVFFICAYVAAFAWSWGPLGWFFVDGTPIRVYKNNTNIGVNFPVSPKQIEATIWDAPSASQGKPVHWSQGPFQAHYQGFGIDGCSTQMGQITNAPECASSNFWWNKDKYWKLDPHQQRAYENVREKYMVYDYCSDIARYPKIPRVPK
;
A
#
# COMPACT_ATOMS: atom_id res chain seq x y z
N MET A 1 -29.11 17.53 26.84
CA MET A 1 -29.93 16.38 26.43
C MET A 1 -29.44 15.17 27.22
N ASN A 2 -30.28 14.63 28.11
CA ASN A 2 -29.90 13.53 29.00
C ASN A 2 -29.72 12.24 28.19
N GLY A 3 -28.51 11.67 28.22
CA GLY A 3 -28.22 10.40 27.56
C GLY A 3 -29.08 9.26 28.14
N PRO A 4 -29.36 8.21 27.36
CA PRO A 4 -30.19 7.11 27.81
C PRO A 4 -29.53 6.42 29.03
N GLY A 5 -30.24 6.42 30.16
CA GLY A 5 -29.70 5.95 31.44
C GLY A 5 -29.28 4.47 31.42
N LEU A 6 -28.36 4.07 32.30
CA LEU A 6 -27.73 2.74 32.34
C LEU A 6 -28.69 1.53 32.21
N LYS A 7 -29.97 1.69 32.56
CA LYS A 7 -31.00 0.65 32.45
C LYS A 7 -31.40 0.30 31.01
N THR A 8 -31.10 1.15 30.02
CA THR A 8 -31.43 0.92 28.61
C THR A 8 -30.30 0.29 27.79
N LEU A 9 -29.07 0.23 28.34
CA LEU A 9 -27.90 -0.33 27.65
C LEU A 9 -28.09 -1.79 27.19
N PRO A 10 -28.65 -2.70 28.02
CA PRO A 10 -28.81 -4.11 27.63
C PRO A 10 -29.73 -4.28 26.41
N LYS A 11 -30.82 -3.50 26.35
CA LYS A 11 -31.77 -3.54 25.24
C LYS A 11 -31.16 -3.01 23.92
N ILE A 12 -30.30 -2.01 24.01
CA ILE A 12 -29.56 -1.50 22.85
C ILE A 12 -28.55 -2.54 22.35
N ALA A 13 -27.81 -3.18 23.25
CA ALA A 13 -26.84 -4.21 22.90
C ALA A 13 -27.50 -5.43 22.23
N GLN A 14 -28.64 -5.89 22.77
CA GLN A 14 -29.43 -6.96 22.16
C GLN A 14 -29.96 -6.58 20.77
N ALA A 15 -30.46 -5.35 20.59
CA ALA A 15 -30.95 -4.88 19.30
C ALA A 15 -29.84 -4.81 18.23
N ILE A 16 -28.61 -4.43 18.63
CA ILE A 16 -27.44 -4.43 17.74
C ILE A 16 -27.06 -5.87 17.36
N LEU A 17 -27.01 -6.79 18.32
CA LEU A 17 -26.71 -8.22 18.06
C LEU A 17 -27.74 -8.84 17.11
N LYS A 18 -29.03 -8.54 17.31
CA LYS A 18 -30.11 -8.95 16.41
C LYS A 18 -29.89 -8.47 14.98
N ARG A 19 -29.51 -7.20 14.83
CA ARG A 19 -29.27 -6.58 13.52
C ARG A 19 -28.07 -7.18 12.80
N ILE A 20 -27.01 -7.57 13.52
CA ILE A 20 -25.78 -8.13 12.93
C ILE A 20 -25.95 -9.61 12.56
N ARG A 21 -26.61 -10.39 13.41
CA ARG A 21 -26.67 -11.86 13.28
C ARG A 21 -27.92 -12.37 12.54
N GLY A 22 -29.03 -11.62 12.55
CA GLY A 22 -30.26 -11.97 11.81
C GLY A 22 -31.01 -13.21 12.32
N VAL A 23 -30.72 -13.66 13.55
CA VAL A 23 -31.29 -14.86 14.19
C VAL A 23 -32.46 -14.53 15.12
N SER A 24 -33.14 -15.55 15.65
CA SER A 24 -34.36 -15.40 16.45
C SER A 24 -34.09 -14.80 17.84
N ASP A 25 -35.09 -14.10 18.41
CA ASP A 25 -34.94 -13.37 19.68
C ASP A 25 -34.50 -14.27 20.85
N LYS A 26 -34.95 -15.53 20.87
CA LYS A 26 -34.60 -16.49 21.92
C LYS A 26 -33.12 -16.89 21.92
N GLU A 27 -32.50 -16.96 20.75
CA GLU A 27 -31.08 -17.33 20.62
C GLU A 27 -30.18 -16.15 21.01
N ILE A 28 -30.58 -14.93 20.65
CA ILE A 28 -29.85 -13.71 20.98
C ILE A 28 -29.86 -13.45 22.49
N ASP A 29 -30.98 -13.71 23.15
CA ASP A 29 -31.08 -13.57 24.61
C ASP A 29 -30.17 -14.57 25.34
N ALA A 30 -30.06 -15.80 24.83
CA ALA A 30 -29.17 -16.81 25.38
C ALA A 30 -27.68 -16.42 25.20
N GLU A 31 -27.28 -15.99 24.01
CA GLU A 31 -25.91 -15.52 23.74
C GLU A 31 -25.57 -14.26 24.54
N PHE A 32 -26.49 -13.29 24.59
CA PHE A 32 -26.27 -12.06 25.34
C PHE A 32 -26.08 -12.36 26.84
N LYS A 33 -26.85 -13.31 27.39
CA LYS A 33 -26.70 -13.75 28.78
C LYS A 33 -25.35 -14.41 29.02
N ASP A 34 -24.86 -15.21 28.08
CA ASP A 34 -23.53 -15.83 28.18
C ASP A 34 -22.40 -14.79 28.14
N LEU A 35 -22.51 -13.78 27.26
CA LEU A 35 -21.56 -12.67 27.18
C LEU A 35 -21.55 -11.83 28.47
N VAL A 36 -22.72 -11.59 29.06
CA VAL A 36 -22.82 -10.88 30.35
C VAL A 36 -22.20 -11.72 31.46
N ALA A 37 -22.50 -13.02 31.53
CA ALA A 37 -21.92 -13.93 32.52
C ALA A 37 -20.39 -14.01 32.39
N ALA A 38 -19.86 -14.11 31.16
CA ALA A 38 -18.42 -14.09 30.90
C ALA A 38 -17.78 -12.75 31.29
N SER A 39 -18.46 -11.62 31.06
CA SER A 39 -17.99 -10.30 31.47
C SER A 39 -17.96 -10.14 32.99
N GLU A 40 -18.97 -10.63 33.69
CA GLU A 40 -19.03 -10.62 35.15
C GLU A 40 -17.96 -11.53 35.76
N ALA A 41 -17.79 -12.72 35.21
CA ALA A 41 -16.71 -13.63 35.59
C ALA A 41 -15.33 -12.98 35.36
N SER A 42 -15.15 -12.24 34.26
CA SER A 42 -13.91 -11.53 33.96
C SER A 42 -13.65 -10.37 34.93
N LYS A 43 -14.70 -9.65 35.35
CA LYS A 43 -14.60 -8.58 36.35
C LYS A 43 -14.31 -9.10 37.75
N ALA A 44 -14.71 -10.33 38.05
CA ALA A 44 -14.42 -10.99 39.32
C ALA A 44 -12.96 -11.50 39.44
N VAL A 45 -12.15 -11.41 38.38
CA VAL A 45 -10.73 -11.80 38.42
C VAL A 45 -9.88 -10.67 39.01
N GLU A 46 -9.39 -10.87 40.24
CA GLU A 46 -8.43 -9.95 40.84
C GLU A 46 -7.01 -10.12 40.25
N HIS A 47 -6.34 -9.00 40.01
CA HIS A 47 -5.00 -8.86 39.42
C HIS A 47 -4.77 -9.58 38.08
N PRO A 48 -5.46 -9.18 36.99
CA PRO A 48 -5.43 -9.87 35.69
C PRO A 48 -4.01 -10.01 35.12
N TRP A 49 -3.23 -8.93 35.14
CA TRP A 49 -1.89 -8.89 34.55
C TRP A 49 -0.86 -9.76 35.28
N ARG A 50 -1.05 -9.97 36.59
CA ARG A 50 -0.19 -10.83 37.40
C ARG A 50 -0.48 -12.31 37.13
N ASN A 51 -1.76 -12.65 36.92
CA ASN A 51 -2.18 -14.00 36.55
C ASN A 51 -1.78 -14.38 35.11
N ILE A 52 -1.77 -13.42 34.18
CA ILE A 52 -1.29 -13.63 32.80
C ILE A 52 0.22 -13.91 32.79
N ARG A 53 1.00 -13.19 33.59
CA ARG A 53 2.46 -13.35 33.66
C ARG A 53 2.90 -14.69 34.24
N ASN A 54 2.09 -15.27 35.12
CA ASN A 54 2.36 -16.55 35.79
C ASN A 54 1.62 -17.73 35.17
N ARG A 55 1.00 -17.56 34.00
CA ARG A 55 0.22 -18.62 33.38
C ARG A 55 1.16 -19.76 32.95
N LYS A 56 1.14 -20.87 33.69
CA LYS A 56 1.45 -22.17 33.09
C LYS A 56 0.42 -22.41 32.01
N SER A 57 0.85 -22.43 30.76
CA SER A 57 0.03 -22.76 29.60
C SER A 57 -0.54 -24.17 29.80
N THR A 58 -1.80 -24.26 30.23
CA THR A 58 -2.58 -25.50 30.26
C THR A 58 -3.19 -25.78 28.89
N GLY A 59 -2.36 -25.69 27.86
CA GLY A 59 -2.63 -26.18 26.52
C GLY A 59 -1.44 -27.03 26.11
N GLN A 60 -1.68 -28.05 25.29
CA GLN A 60 -0.63 -28.91 24.77
C GLN A 60 0.38 -28.05 23.99
N VAL A 61 1.47 -27.64 24.64
CA VAL A 61 2.58 -26.97 23.99
C VAL A 61 3.25 -28.03 23.14
N ILE A 62 3.08 -27.94 21.82
CA ILE A 62 3.84 -28.78 20.91
C ILE A 62 5.27 -28.27 21.03
N ASP A 63 6.13 -28.98 21.77
CA ASP A 63 7.55 -28.65 21.87
C ASP A 63 8.18 -28.88 20.49
N LEU A 64 8.16 -27.83 19.67
CA LEU A 64 8.79 -27.84 18.36
C LEU A 64 10.30 -27.93 18.57
N PRO A 65 10.97 -28.92 17.94
CA PRO A 65 12.41 -29.06 18.04
C PRO A 65 13.12 -27.76 17.67
N LYS A 66 14.18 -27.41 18.40
CA LYS A 66 14.95 -26.16 18.16
C LYS A 66 15.43 -26.03 16.70
N TRP A 67 15.73 -27.16 16.05
CA TRP A 67 16.11 -27.19 14.63
C TRP A 67 14.97 -26.76 13.70
N TYR A 68 13.72 -27.07 14.04
CA TYR A 68 12.54 -26.67 13.27
C TYR A 68 12.31 -25.15 13.37
N ALA A 69 12.47 -24.57 14.55
CA ALA A 69 12.41 -23.11 14.72
C ALA A 69 13.51 -22.41 13.89
N GLY A 70 14.73 -22.96 13.86
CA GLY A 70 15.82 -22.46 13.02
C GLY A 70 15.48 -22.51 11.52
N LEU A 71 14.90 -23.62 11.05
CA LEU A 71 14.45 -23.74 9.65
C LEU A 71 13.35 -22.74 9.30
N VAL A 72 12.34 -22.59 10.16
CA VAL A 72 11.24 -21.64 9.92
C VAL A 72 11.78 -20.21 9.83
N VAL A 73 12.66 -19.81 10.74
CA VAL A 73 13.30 -18.48 10.70
C VAL A 73 14.14 -18.33 9.43
N PHE A 74 14.92 -19.34 9.05
CA PHE A 74 15.69 -19.32 7.81
C PHE A 74 14.79 -19.13 6.58
N PHE A 75 13.69 -19.88 6.46
CA PHE A 75 12.76 -19.73 5.34
C PHE A 75 12.01 -18.39 5.36
N ILE A 76 11.66 -17.85 6.52
CA ILE A 76 11.08 -16.51 6.63
C ILE A 76 12.10 -15.44 6.23
N CYS A 77 13.34 -15.52 6.70
CA CYS A 77 14.41 -14.59 6.33
C CYS A 77 14.77 -14.70 4.85
N ALA A 78 14.87 -15.93 4.31
CA ALA A 78 15.11 -16.17 2.90
C ALA A 78 13.94 -15.67 2.03
N TYR A 79 12.69 -15.87 2.48
CA TYR A 79 11.50 -15.31 1.83
C TYR A 79 11.51 -13.78 1.86
N VAL A 80 11.82 -13.15 2.99
CA VAL A 80 11.91 -11.69 3.12
C VAL A 80 13.07 -11.12 2.29
N ALA A 81 14.22 -11.80 2.25
CA ALA A 81 15.37 -11.42 1.43
C ALA A 81 15.08 -11.58 -0.08
N ALA A 82 14.45 -12.69 -0.49
CA ALA A 82 14.01 -12.92 -1.86
C ALA A 82 12.92 -11.92 -2.28
N PHE A 83 11.99 -11.59 -1.37
CA PHE A 83 10.97 -10.56 -1.57
C PHE A 83 11.57 -9.16 -1.66
N ALA A 84 12.70 -8.89 -0.99
CA ALA A 84 13.43 -7.63 -1.14
C ALA A 84 14.21 -7.53 -2.47
N TRP A 85 14.59 -8.67 -3.06
CA TRP A 85 15.26 -8.76 -4.36
C TRP A 85 14.31 -8.89 -5.56
N SER A 86 13.01 -9.10 -5.36
CA SER A 86 12.03 -9.20 -6.45
C SER A 86 11.58 -7.86 -7.06
N TRP A 87 12.13 -6.73 -6.59
CA TRP A 87 11.75 -5.40 -7.09
C TRP A 87 12.61 -5.07 -8.31
N GLY A 88 12.02 -5.28 -9.49
CA GLY A 88 12.57 -4.75 -10.75
C GLY A 88 12.55 -3.21 -10.79
N PRO A 89 13.06 -2.61 -11.88
CA PRO A 89 13.32 -1.18 -11.98
C PRO A 89 12.10 -0.36 -11.55
N LEU A 90 12.33 0.62 -10.67
CA LEU A 90 11.29 1.52 -10.20
C LEU A 90 11.04 2.60 -11.25
N GLY A 91 9.77 2.95 -11.47
CA GLY A 91 9.41 4.14 -12.24
C GLY A 91 9.49 5.36 -11.33
N TRP A 92 10.56 6.13 -11.41
CA TRP A 92 10.71 7.38 -10.67
C TRP A 92 10.44 8.59 -11.57
N PHE A 93 9.73 9.58 -11.03
CA PHE A 93 9.52 10.87 -11.67
C PHE A 93 10.19 11.95 -10.81
N PHE A 94 11.01 12.78 -11.44
CA PHE A 94 11.78 13.84 -10.78
C PHE A 94 11.47 15.20 -11.37
N VAL A 95 11.59 16.23 -10.54
CA VAL A 95 11.67 17.64 -10.92
C VAL A 95 12.87 18.21 -10.17
N ASP A 96 13.86 18.74 -10.90
CA ASP A 96 15.09 19.33 -10.33
C ASP A 96 15.79 18.45 -9.28
N GLY A 97 15.85 17.13 -9.54
CA GLY A 97 16.44 16.15 -8.61
C GLY A 97 15.56 15.77 -7.41
N THR A 98 14.37 16.36 -7.29
CA THR A 98 13.39 16.04 -6.25
C THR A 98 12.38 15.00 -6.76
N PRO A 99 12.26 13.82 -6.11
CA PRO A 99 11.25 12.83 -6.49
C PRO A 99 9.84 13.33 -6.22
N ILE A 100 8.96 13.25 -7.23
CA ILE A 100 7.55 13.66 -7.14
C ILE A 100 6.59 12.47 -7.20
N ARG A 101 7.03 11.33 -7.76
CA ARG A 101 6.25 10.09 -7.81
C ARG A 101 7.18 8.88 -7.90
N VAL A 102 6.85 7.85 -7.13
CA VAL A 102 7.49 6.53 -7.19
C VAL A 102 6.44 5.48 -7.54
N TYR A 103 6.60 4.82 -8.68
CA TYR A 103 5.78 3.70 -9.11
C TYR A 103 6.60 2.42 -9.03
N LYS A 104 6.30 1.58 -8.02
CA LYS A 104 7.07 0.38 -7.75
C LYS A 104 6.59 -0.80 -8.58
N ASN A 105 7.53 -1.67 -8.98
CA ASN A 105 7.20 -2.92 -9.65
C ASN A 105 6.58 -3.91 -8.66
N ASN A 106 5.25 -3.97 -8.66
CA ASN A 106 4.42 -4.79 -7.78
C ASN A 106 3.69 -5.90 -8.55
N THR A 107 4.33 -6.45 -9.59
CA THR A 107 3.75 -7.52 -10.42
C THR A 107 3.46 -8.79 -9.61
N ASN A 108 4.25 -9.05 -8.56
CA ASN A 108 4.06 -10.13 -7.60
C ASN A 108 2.70 -10.10 -6.85
N ILE A 109 2.08 -8.92 -6.70
CA ILE A 109 0.74 -8.76 -6.11
C ILE A 109 -0.33 -8.41 -7.14
N GLY A 110 -0.03 -8.64 -8.43
CA GLY A 110 -0.95 -8.49 -9.55
C GLY A 110 -1.10 -7.04 -10.07
N VAL A 111 -0.18 -6.15 -9.74
CA VAL A 111 -0.15 -4.78 -10.29
C VAL A 111 0.66 -4.77 -11.58
N ASN A 112 0.06 -4.29 -12.67
CA ASN A 112 0.74 -4.16 -13.95
C ASN A 112 1.92 -3.18 -13.86
N PHE A 113 3.06 -3.56 -14.44
CA PHE A 113 4.25 -2.73 -14.55
C PHE A 113 4.70 -2.63 -16.01
N PRO A 114 5.08 -1.44 -16.51
CA PRO A 114 5.46 -1.26 -17.90
C PRO A 114 6.84 -1.88 -18.18
N VAL A 115 6.84 -3.12 -18.69
CA VAL A 115 8.08 -3.86 -19.03
C VAL A 115 8.44 -3.84 -20.52
N SER A 116 7.47 -3.53 -21.40
CA SER A 116 7.75 -3.47 -22.84
C SER A 116 8.58 -2.24 -23.18
N PRO A 117 9.39 -2.27 -24.26
CA PRO A 117 10.09 -1.10 -24.77
C PRO A 117 9.17 0.11 -24.94
N LYS A 118 9.74 1.31 -24.78
CA LYS A 118 9.02 2.59 -24.85
C LYS A 118 9.79 3.59 -25.70
N GLN A 119 9.05 4.48 -26.35
CA GLN A 119 9.57 5.62 -27.09
C GLN A 119 9.33 6.89 -26.26
N ILE A 120 10.27 7.83 -26.35
CA ILE A 120 10.14 9.16 -25.76
C ILE A 120 9.47 10.07 -26.78
N GLU A 121 8.44 10.77 -26.35
CA GLU A 121 7.67 11.70 -27.17
C GLU A 121 7.38 12.99 -26.37
N ALA A 122 7.40 14.13 -27.04
CA ALA A 122 7.03 15.42 -26.48
C ALA A 122 6.14 16.17 -27.48
N THR A 123 4.94 16.54 -27.05
CA THR A 123 3.93 17.19 -27.90
C THR A 123 3.23 18.31 -27.15
N ILE A 124 2.78 19.32 -27.89
CA ILE A 124 1.84 20.34 -27.43
C ILE A 124 0.52 20.14 -28.19
N TRP A 125 -0.59 20.03 -27.47
CA TRP A 125 -1.89 19.71 -28.07
C TRP A 125 -3.05 20.34 -27.28
N ASP A 126 -4.21 20.49 -27.92
CA ASP A 126 -5.43 21.06 -27.30
C ASP A 126 -6.21 20.02 -26.51
N ALA A 127 -6.36 20.24 -25.21
CA ALA A 127 -6.96 19.31 -24.26
C ALA A 127 -8.02 19.99 -23.36
N PRO A 128 -9.25 20.24 -23.83
CA PRO A 128 -10.27 20.93 -23.03
C PRO A 128 -10.58 20.24 -21.68
N SER A 129 -10.49 18.90 -21.64
CA SER A 129 -10.68 18.10 -20.43
C SER A 129 -9.64 18.39 -19.34
N ALA A 130 -8.46 18.88 -19.70
CA ALA A 130 -7.40 19.24 -18.74
C ALA A 130 -7.67 20.59 -18.04
N SER A 131 -8.48 21.46 -18.65
CA SER A 131 -8.77 22.82 -18.16
C SER A 131 -10.17 22.94 -17.56
N GLN A 132 -10.67 21.88 -16.91
CA GLN A 132 -12.05 21.83 -16.37
C GLN A 132 -13.12 22.08 -17.45
N GLY A 133 -12.84 21.72 -18.71
CA GLY A 133 -13.73 21.95 -19.84
C GLY A 133 -13.63 23.34 -20.47
N LYS A 134 -12.73 24.22 -19.99
CA LYS A 134 -12.53 25.55 -20.60
C LYS A 134 -11.80 25.41 -21.93
N PRO A 135 -12.34 25.97 -23.03
CA PRO A 135 -11.69 25.92 -24.34
C PRO A 135 -10.47 26.83 -24.39
N VAL A 136 -9.54 26.53 -25.30
CA VAL A 136 -8.34 27.35 -25.53
C VAL A 136 -8.70 28.69 -26.15
N HIS A 137 -8.15 29.78 -25.61
CA HIS A 137 -8.25 31.11 -26.20
C HIS A 137 -7.18 31.31 -27.27
N TRP A 138 -7.47 30.89 -28.51
CA TRP A 138 -6.52 30.94 -29.62
C TRP A 138 -5.97 32.34 -29.95
N SER A 139 -6.66 33.40 -29.53
CA SER A 139 -6.18 34.79 -29.63
C SER A 139 -4.93 35.06 -28.78
N GLN A 140 -4.64 34.24 -27.78
CA GLN A 140 -3.44 34.33 -26.95
C GLN A 140 -2.24 33.56 -27.54
N GLY A 141 -2.41 32.98 -28.73
CA GLY A 141 -1.32 32.32 -29.43
C GLY A 141 -0.25 33.30 -29.93
N PRO A 142 0.96 32.81 -30.26
CA PRO A 142 1.36 31.40 -30.31
C PRO A 142 1.66 30.81 -28.93
N PHE A 143 1.16 29.59 -28.67
CA PHE A 143 1.55 28.81 -27.49
C PHE A 143 2.87 28.10 -27.77
N GLN A 144 3.92 28.43 -27.02
CA GLN A 144 5.26 27.92 -27.25
C GLN A 144 5.74 27.09 -26.05
N ALA A 145 6.33 25.93 -26.34
CA ALA A 145 7.01 25.09 -25.38
C ALA A 145 8.46 24.91 -25.84
N HIS A 146 9.42 25.21 -24.96
CA HIS A 146 10.84 25.07 -25.23
C HIS A 146 11.39 23.87 -24.48
N TYR A 147 12.09 23.00 -25.20
CA TYR A 147 12.68 21.78 -24.66
C TYR A 147 14.19 21.82 -24.86
N GLN A 148 14.95 21.44 -23.84
CA GLN A 148 16.40 21.39 -23.84
C GLN A 148 16.86 20.20 -22.98
N GLY A 149 18.14 19.84 -23.10
CA GLY A 149 18.71 18.76 -22.28
C GLY A 149 18.29 17.36 -22.69
N PHE A 150 18.32 17.05 -23.98
CA PHE A 150 17.94 15.74 -24.54
C PHE A 150 18.96 14.60 -24.29
N GLY A 151 19.74 14.69 -23.21
CA GLY A 151 20.65 13.61 -22.80
C GLY A 151 19.84 12.41 -22.34
N ILE A 152 19.81 11.35 -23.14
CA ILE A 152 19.05 10.13 -22.85
C ILE A 152 20.03 9.02 -22.51
N ASP A 153 20.03 8.64 -21.23
CA ASP A 153 20.64 7.42 -20.75
C ASP A 153 19.60 6.30 -20.80
N GLY A 154 19.77 5.34 -21.71
CA GLY A 154 18.82 4.24 -21.86
C GLY A 154 19.44 3.00 -22.50
N CYS A 155 18.80 1.85 -22.29
CA CYS A 155 19.16 0.62 -22.98
C CYS A 155 18.33 0.53 -24.28
N SER A 156 19.00 0.68 -25.42
CA SER A 156 18.35 0.60 -26.73
C SER A 156 18.21 -0.85 -27.18
N THR A 157 17.01 -1.24 -27.60
CA THR A 157 16.78 -2.49 -28.33
C THR A 157 16.92 -2.21 -29.83
N GLN A 158 17.93 -2.74 -30.51
CA GLN A 158 18.07 -2.53 -31.95
C GLN A 158 16.86 -3.13 -32.71
N MET A 159 16.28 -2.34 -33.62
CA MET A 159 15.39 -2.78 -34.70
C MET A 159 14.32 -3.84 -34.36
N GLY A 160 13.50 -3.60 -33.32
CA GLY A 160 12.31 -4.41 -33.08
C GLY A 160 12.56 -5.89 -32.73
N GLN A 161 13.81 -6.28 -32.46
CA GLN A 161 14.15 -7.62 -31.99
C GLN A 161 14.46 -7.59 -30.49
N ILE A 162 13.64 -8.29 -29.70
CA ILE A 162 13.83 -8.52 -28.27
C ILE A 162 14.85 -9.67 -28.09
N THR A 163 16.05 -9.55 -28.67
CA THR A 163 17.09 -10.57 -28.47
C THR A 163 17.86 -10.35 -27.17
N ASN A 164 17.90 -9.11 -26.68
CA ASN A 164 18.80 -8.70 -25.59
C ASN A 164 18.08 -8.15 -24.34
N ALA A 165 16.83 -8.56 -24.07
CA ALA A 165 16.16 -8.21 -22.80
C ALA A 165 17.01 -8.50 -21.54
N PRO A 166 17.82 -9.59 -21.48
CA PRO A 166 18.73 -9.81 -20.35
C PRO A 166 19.85 -8.76 -20.22
N GLU A 167 20.26 -8.14 -21.33
CA GLU A 167 21.35 -7.16 -21.37
C GLU A 167 20.94 -5.84 -20.68
N CYS A 168 19.69 -5.41 -20.88
CA CYS A 168 19.17 -4.21 -20.20
C CYS A 168 19.01 -4.38 -18.69
N ALA A 169 18.98 -5.63 -18.20
CA ALA A 169 19.02 -5.96 -16.78
C ALA A 169 20.46 -6.10 -16.23
N SER A 170 21.48 -5.91 -17.07
CA SER A 170 22.89 -5.99 -16.67
C SER A 170 23.27 -4.94 -15.63
N SER A 171 24.14 -5.31 -14.69
CA SER A 171 24.73 -4.41 -13.70
C SER A 171 25.67 -3.35 -14.29
N ASN A 172 25.98 -3.42 -15.59
CA ASN A 172 26.75 -2.41 -16.32
C ASN A 172 26.03 -1.05 -16.33
N PHE A 173 24.69 -1.06 -16.33
CA PHE A 173 23.91 0.16 -16.29
C PHE A 173 23.82 0.71 -14.87
N TRP A 174 24.10 2.01 -14.73
CA TRP A 174 24.18 2.63 -13.40
C TRP A 174 22.88 2.52 -12.62
N TRP A 175 21.73 2.60 -13.29
CA TRP A 175 20.40 2.52 -12.68
C TRP A 175 20.03 1.11 -12.19
N ASN A 176 20.74 0.06 -12.62
CA ASN A 176 20.52 -1.30 -12.14
C ASN A 176 21.28 -1.59 -10.84
N LYS A 177 22.12 -0.68 -10.35
CA LYS A 177 22.80 -0.84 -9.06
C LYS A 177 21.81 -0.73 -7.90
N ASP A 178 22.02 -1.54 -6.88
CA ASP A 178 21.24 -1.63 -5.64
C ASP A 178 20.92 -0.27 -5.00
N LYS A 179 21.88 0.66 -5.03
CA LYS A 179 21.72 2.04 -4.54
C LYS A 179 20.54 2.78 -5.18
N TYR A 180 20.19 2.47 -6.42
CA TYR A 180 19.11 3.12 -7.18
C TYR A 180 17.80 2.33 -7.16
N TRP A 181 17.69 1.27 -6.35
CA TRP A 181 16.44 0.53 -6.21
C TRP A 181 15.52 1.13 -5.14
N LYS A 182 15.99 2.12 -4.37
CA LYS A 182 15.21 2.83 -3.35
C LYS A 182 15.64 4.29 -3.29
N LEU A 183 14.72 5.17 -2.89
CA LEU A 183 15.08 6.54 -2.55
C LEU A 183 15.99 6.53 -1.33
N ASP A 184 17.02 7.37 -1.34
CA ASP A 184 17.80 7.62 -0.14
C ASP A 184 16.95 8.36 0.92
N PRO A 185 17.36 8.37 2.21
CA PRO A 185 16.55 9.00 3.26
C PRO A 185 16.27 10.50 3.07
N HIS A 186 17.15 11.24 2.39
CA HIS A 186 16.95 12.64 2.07
C HIS A 186 15.92 12.79 0.93
N GLN A 187 16.08 12.01 -0.14
CA GLN A 187 15.10 11.94 -1.23
C GLN A 187 13.72 11.51 -0.74
N GLN A 188 13.65 10.54 0.17
CA GLN A 188 12.40 10.06 0.75
C GLN A 188 11.67 11.17 1.54
N ARG A 189 12.40 11.93 2.37
CA ARG A 189 11.81 13.09 3.07
C ARG A 189 11.34 14.17 2.11
N ALA A 190 12.12 14.44 1.06
CA ALA A 190 11.73 15.41 0.04
C ALA A 190 10.46 14.97 -0.69
N TYR A 191 10.36 13.69 -1.06
CA TYR A 191 9.17 13.08 -1.64
C TYR A 191 7.94 13.23 -0.75
N GLU A 192 8.07 12.90 0.54
CA GLU A 192 6.98 13.02 1.52
C GLU A 192 6.51 14.46 1.66
N ASN A 193 7.45 15.40 1.79
CA ASN A 193 7.17 16.84 1.86
C ASN A 193 6.46 17.36 0.59
N VAL A 194 6.90 16.90 -0.59
CA VAL A 194 6.24 17.26 -1.85
C VAL A 194 4.80 16.75 -1.88
N ARG A 195 4.60 15.49 -1.47
CA ARG A 195 3.26 14.90 -1.43
C ARG A 195 2.35 15.59 -0.43
N GLU A 196 2.86 15.96 0.73
CA GLU A 196 2.07 16.64 1.76
C GLU A 196 1.65 18.04 1.32
N LYS A 197 2.55 18.80 0.68
CA LYS A 197 2.31 20.22 0.38
C LYS A 197 1.72 20.50 -0.99
N TYR A 198 2.07 19.70 -2.01
CA TYR A 198 1.78 20.03 -3.41
C TYR A 198 0.89 19.00 -4.10
N MET A 199 0.58 17.85 -3.48
CA MET A 199 -0.29 16.85 -4.10
C MET A 199 -1.76 17.26 -3.98
N VAL A 200 -2.30 17.78 -5.08
CA VAL A 200 -3.71 18.21 -5.18
C VAL A 200 -4.66 17.03 -5.45
N TYR A 201 -4.15 15.95 -6.07
CA TYR A 201 -4.94 14.77 -6.41
C TYR A 201 -4.10 13.49 -6.31
N ASP A 202 -4.68 12.44 -5.71
CA ASP A 202 -4.09 11.11 -5.63
C ASP A 202 -5.16 10.06 -5.92
N TYR A 203 -5.01 9.33 -7.03
CA TYR A 203 -5.96 8.28 -7.42
C TYR A 203 -6.02 7.14 -6.40
N CYS A 204 -4.96 6.91 -5.61
CA CYS A 204 -4.97 5.91 -4.54
C CYS A 204 -5.87 6.31 -3.36
N SER A 205 -6.16 7.61 -3.22
CA SER A 205 -7.01 8.14 -2.14
C SER A 205 -8.43 8.47 -2.61
N ASP A 206 -8.67 8.51 -3.93
CA ASP A 206 -9.99 8.73 -4.54
C ASP A 206 -10.82 7.45 -4.58
N ILE A 207 -11.40 7.11 -3.42
CA ILE A 207 -12.27 5.94 -3.25
C ILE A 207 -13.61 6.08 -3.98
N ALA A 208 -14.02 7.30 -4.32
CA ALA A 208 -15.26 7.55 -5.05
C ALA A 208 -15.14 7.08 -6.50
N ARG A 209 -13.99 7.38 -7.13
CA ARG A 209 -13.68 6.93 -8.50
C ARG A 209 -13.10 5.52 -8.55
N TYR A 210 -12.35 5.11 -7.54
CA TYR A 210 -11.71 3.79 -7.45
C TYR A 210 -12.12 3.04 -6.17
N PRO A 211 -13.33 2.46 -6.10
CA PRO A 211 -13.84 1.77 -4.91
C PRO A 211 -13.01 0.54 -4.51
N LYS A 212 -12.36 -0.09 -5.51
CA LYS A 212 -11.33 -1.10 -5.28
C LYS A 212 -10.00 -0.38 -5.29
N ILE A 213 -9.45 -0.14 -4.10
CA ILE A 213 -8.12 0.48 -3.97
C ILE A 213 -7.14 -0.39 -4.78
N PRO A 214 -6.44 0.18 -5.77
CA PRO A 214 -5.36 -0.52 -6.46
C PRO A 214 -4.40 -1.05 -5.41
N ARG A 215 -3.92 -2.29 -5.53
CA ARG A 215 -3.00 -2.93 -4.57
C ARG A 215 -1.60 -2.30 -4.64
N VAL A 216 -1.49 -0.99 -4.67
CA VAL A 216 -0.24 -0.26 -4.68
C VAL A 216 0.01 0.18 -3.24
N PRO A 217 0.87 -0.53 -2.49
CA PRO A 217 1.28 -0.05 -1.18
C PRO A 217 1.94 1.34 -1.34
N LYS A 218 1.54 2.27 -0.48
CA LYS A 218 2.15 3.61 -0.37
C LYS A 218 3.65 3.48 -0.06
#